data_AF-A0A226N7X9-F1
#
_entry.id   AF-A0A226N7X9-F1
#
_cell.length_a   1.000
_cell.length_b   1.000
_cell.length_c   1.000
_cell.angle_alpha   90.00
_cell.angle_beta   90.00
_cell.angle_gamma   90.00
#
_symmetry.space_group_name_H-M   'P 1'
#
loop_
_entity.id
_entity.type
_entity.pdbx_description
1 polymer ?
#
loop_
_entity_poly.entity_id
_entity_poly.type
_entity_poly.pdbx_seq_one_letter_code
_entity_poly.pdbx_strand_id
1 'polypeptide(L)'
;MYGSLLGLQKLNLLDCISYIGGLSGTTWTMANLYEDADWSEKYLEEAINEARKQVTKNKICCFSLDCLKYYYNDLMERVKEGRNTSFIDLWGLVIESMLHDKKDEHRLSDQRQAVENGQNPLPIYVAINLKSNYSAQAFREWLEFTPYEVSLMKYGASIRAEHFGSEFFMGRLVKRLPETRICYMQGDYCIESKADHLKESLYL
;
A
#
# COMPACT_ATOMS: atom_id res chain seq x y z
N MET A 1 15.23 -5.33 0.37
CA MET A 1 14.99 -4.20 1.28
C MET A 1 15.37 -4.54 2.71
N TYR A 2 14.79 -5.58 3.32
CA TYR A 2 15.13 -6.04 4.69
C TYR A 2 16.63 -6.07 5.03
N GLY A 3 17.45 -6.74 4.21
CA GLY A 3 18.90 -6.81 4.46
C GLY A 3 19.60 -5.45 4.40
N SER A 4 19.12 -4.53 3.55
CA SER A 4 19.66 -3.17 3.47
C SER A 4 19.33 -2.36 4.72
N LEU A 5 18.09 -2.47 5.23
CA LEU A 5 17.67 -1.83 6.47
C LEU A 5 18.43 -2.40 7.68
N LEU A 6 18.63 -3.72 7.73
CA LEU A 6 19.46 -4.33 8.78
C LEU A 6 20.91 -3.83 8.72
N GLY A 7 21.47 -3.67 7.52
CA GLY A 7 22.81 -3.09 7.35
C GLY A 7 22.88 -1.66 7.90
N LEU A 8 21.90 -0.82 7.57
CA LEU A 8 21.79 0.56 8.07
C LEU A 8 21.62 0.61 9.60
N GLN A 9 20.81 -0.28 10.16
CA GLN A 9 20.63 -0.42 11.61
C GLN A 9 21.95 -0.81 12.29
N LYS A 10 22.68 -1.80 11.76
CA LYS A 10 23.98 -2.23 12.31
C LYS A 10 25.07 -1.16 12.22
N LEU A 11 24.94 -0.22 11.29
CA LEU A 11 25.84 0.92 11.14
C LEU A 11 25.39 2.15 11.96
N ASN A 12 24.27 2.07 12.69
CA ASN A 12 23.62 3.20 13.36
C ASN A 12 23.35 4.38 12.41
N LEU A 13 23.02 4.07 11.16
CA LEU A 13 22.68 5.06 10.12
C LEU A 13 21.17 5.12 9.85
N LEU A 14 20.39 4.17 10.38
CA LEU A 14 18.94 4.13 10.18
C LEU A 14 18.27 5.38 10.77
N ASP A 15 18.72 5.83 11.94
CA ASP A 15 18.21 7.01 12.66
C ASP A 15 18.52 8.34 11.94
N CYS A 16 19.41 8.32 10.94
CA CYS A 16 19.72 9.48 10.11
C CYS A 16 18.78 9.63 8.90
N ILE A 17 17.87 8.68 8.69
CA ILE A 17 17.00 8.64 7.51
C ILE A 17 15.68 9.35 7.80
N SER A 18 15.35 10.37 7.02
CA SER A 18 14.06 11.07 7.14
C SER A 18 12.93 10.42 6.33
N TYR A 19 13.26 9.77 5.20
CA TYR A 19 12.29 9.21 4.26
C TYR A 19 12.72 7.83 3.77
N ILE A 20 11.77 6.91 3.67
CA ILE A 20 11.94 5.62 3.01
C ILE A 20 10.94 5.53 1.85
N GLY A 21 11.48 5.59 0.63
CA GLY A 21 10.69 5.43 -0.60
C GLY A 21 10.67 3.99 -1.11
N GLY A 22 9.52 3.52 -1.57
CA GLY A 22 9.37 2.19 -2.16
C GLY A 22 8.38 2.13 -3.33
N LEU A 23 8.69 1.22 -4.26
CA LEU A 23 7.87 0.86 -5.42
C LEU A 23 7.88 -0.66 -5.59
N SER A 24 6.77 -1.24 -6.05
CA SER A 24 6.63 -2.68 -6.28
C SER A 24 7.02 -3.49 -5.02
N GLY A 25 7.72 -4.63 -5.14
CA GLY A 25 7.98 -5.53 -4.00
C GLY A 25 8.71 -4.92 -2.78
N THR A 26 9.29 -3.72 -2.88
CA THR A 26 9.81 -3.00 -1.71
C THR A 26 8.70 -2.51 -0.77
N THR A 27 7.52 -2.20 -1.34
CA THR A 27 6.34 -1.77 -0.56
C THR A 27 5.83 -2.87 0.37
N TRP A 28 6.06 -4.14 0.05
CA TRP A 28 5.69 -5.25 0.93
C TRP A 28 6.53 -5.28 2.21
N THR A 29 7.83 -5.01 2.08
CA THR A 29 8.73 -4.89 3.24
C THR A 29 8.32 -3.68 4.08
N MET A 30 8.03 -2.54 3.44
CA MET A 30 7.58 -1.35 4.15
C MET A 30 6.25 -1.57 4.85
N ALA A 31 5.23 -2.07 4.16
CA ALA A 31 3.92 -2.33 4.76
C ALA A 31 4.02 -3.20 6.02
N ASN A 32 4.75 -4.33 5.94
CA ASN A 32 4.92 -5.24 7.08
C ASN A 32 5.72 -4.62 8.23
N LEU A 33 6.74 -3.78 7.96
CA LEU A 33 7.51 -3.12 9.02
C LEU A 33 6.69 -2.04 9.72
N TYR A 34 5.92 -1.24 8.98
CA TYR A 34 5.18 -0.10 9.52
C TYR A 34 3.85 -0.49 10.20
N GLU A 35 3.53 -1.79 10.28
CA GLU A 35 2.51 -2.30 11.20
C GLU A 35 2.94 -2.12 12.67
N ASP A 36 4.25 -2.16 12.94
CA ASP A 36 4.82 -1.96 14.26
C ASP A 36 5.30 -0.51 14.42
N ALA A 37 4.78 0.18 15.44
CA ALA A 37 5.08 1.60 15.69
C ALA A 37 6.55 1.86 16.03
N ASP A 38 7.28 0.84 16.50
CA ASP A 38 8.65 0.96 17.01
C ASP A 38 9.63 0.06 16.21
N TRP A 39 9.29 -0.24 14.96
CA TRP A 39 10.00 -1.25 14.17
C TRP A 39 11.49 -0.94 13.98
N SER A 40 11.90 0.32 13.87
CA SER A 40 13.30 0.70 13.66
C SER A 40 14.15 0.63 14.93
N GLU A 41 13.53 0.76 16.10
CA GLU A 41 14.17 0.59 17.41
C GLU A 41 14.35 -0.89 17.77
N LYS A 42 13.45 -1.75 17.28
CA LYS A 42 13.51 -3.19 17.45
C LYS A 42 14.55 -3.83 16.53
N TYR A 43 15.09 -4.97 16.95
CA TYR A 43 16.08 -5.66 16.16
C TYR A 43 15.45 -6.29 14.91
N LEU A 44 15.83 -5.79 13.72
CA LEU A 44 15.22 -6.17 12.45
C LEU A 44 15.37 -7.67 12.11
N GLU A 45 16.27 -8.39 12.77
CA GLU A 45 16.46 -9.83 12.54
C GLU A 45 15.20 -10.65 12.83
N GLU A 46 14.35 -10.23 13.77
CA GLU A 46 13.09 -10.91 14.05
C GLU A 46 12.12 -10.78 12.88
N ALA A 47 11.91 -9.55 12.38
CA ALA A 47 11.09 -9.28 11.21
C ALA A 47 11.62 -10.02 9.95
N ILE A 48 12.94 -10.11 9.80
CA ILE A 48 13.59 -10.86 8.72
C ILE A 48 13.33 -12.36 8.83
N ASN A 49 13.42 -12.91 10.04
CA ASN A 49 13.17 -14.32 10.27
C ASN A 49 11.70 -14.65 10.00
N GLU A 50 10.76 -13.79 10.41
CA GLU A 50 9.35 -13.98 10.10
C GLU A 50 9.08 -13.88 8.60
N ALA A 51 9.57 -12.84 7.92
CA ALA A 51 9.46 -12.71 6.48
C ALA A 51 10.08 -13.92 5.74
N ARG A 52 11.19 -14.47 6.24
CA ARG A 52 11.81 -15.69 5.69
C ARG A 52 10.90 -16.90 5.84
N LYS A 53 10.29 -17.12 7.02
CA LYS A 53 9.31 -18.21 7.22
C LYS A 53 8.15 -18.05 6.23
N GLN A 54 7.61 -16.84 6.14
CA GLN A 54 6.49 -16.54 5.26
C GLN A 54 6.84 -16.83 3.81
N VAL A 55 7.98 -16.35 3.29
CA VAL A 55 8.37 -16.56 1.89
C VAL A 55 8.71 -18.02 1.57
N THR A 56 9.30 -18.76 2.52
CA THR A 56 9.68 -20.18 2.33
C THR A 56 8.52 -21.16 2.52
N LYS A 57 7.39 -20.73 3.10
CA LYS A 57 6.19 -21.57 3.27
C LYS A 57 5.63 -22.01 1.92
N ASN A 58 5.05 -23.21 1.89
CA ASN A 58 4.40 -23.72 0.69
C ASN A 58 3.16 -22.87 0.35
N LYS A 59 3.15 -22.27 -0.85
CA LYS A 59 2.09 -21.36 -1.30
C LYS A 59 0.90 -22.05 -1.95
N ILE A 60 0.90 -23.39 -2.05
CA ILE A 60 -0.24 -24.15 -2.59
C ILE A 60 -1.52 -23.88 -1.77
N CYS A 61 -1.37 -23.63 -0.46
CA CYS A 61 -2.50 -23.28 0.41
C CYS A 61 -3.22 -21.99 -0.02
N CYS A 62 -2.51 -21.02 -0.60
CA CYS A 62 -3.10 -19.77 -1.11
C CYS A 62 -4.07 -19.99 -2.29
N PHE A 63 -4.03 -21.17 -2.92
CA PHE A 63 -4.92 -21.60 -4.00
C PHE A 63 -5.89 -22.72 -3.58
N SER A 64 -6.01 -22.97 -2.27
CA SER A 64 -7.01 -23.88 -1.74
C SER A 64 -8.44 -23.36 -1.97
N LEU A 65 -9.43 -24.25 -1.97
CA LEU A 65 -10.84 -23.87 -2.13
C LEU A 65 -11.30 -22.88 -1.06
N ASP A 66 -10.79 -22.99 0.16
CA ASP A 66 -11.16 -22.08 1.25
C ASP A 66 -10.56 -20.69 1.06
N CYS A 67 -9.31 -20.58 0.60
CA CYS A 67 -8.71 -19.30 0.20
C CYS A 67 -9.44 -18.67 -0.99
N LEU A 68 -9.81 -19.46 -2.01
CA LEU A 68 -10.55 -18.94 -3.16
C LEU A 68 -11.95 -18.44 -2.77
N LYS A 69 -12.64 -19.14 -1.86
CA LYS A 69 -13.91 -18.67 -1.28
C LYS A 69 -13.71 -17.37 -0.49
N TYR A 70 -12.64 -17.28 0.29
CA TYR A 70 -12.28 -16.06 1.00
C TYR A 70 -12.11 -14.89 0.02
N TYR A 71 -11.31 -15.05 -1.04
CA TYR A 71 -11.11 -13.99 -2.03
C TYR A 71 -12.41 -13.55 -2.69
N TYR A 72 -13.24 -14.53 -3.09
CA TYR A 72 -14.54 -14.23 -3.68
C TYR A 72 -15.43 -13.42 -2.73
N ASN A 73 -15.52 -13.83 -1.46
CA ASN A 73 -16.35 -13.15 -0.48
C ASN A 73 -15.87 -11.72 -0.20
N ASP A 74 -14.56 -11.51 -0.03
CA ASP A 74 -13.97 -10.19 0.25
C ASP A 74 -14.14 -9.24 -0.96
N LEU A 75 -13.96 -9.75 -2.18
CA LEU A 75 -14.23 -8.99 -3.41
C LEU A 75 -15.72 -8.64 -3.56
N MET A 76 -16.63 -9.57 -3.22
CA MET A 76 -18.06 -9.30 -3.25
C MET A 76 -18.50 -8.26 -2.22
N GLU A 77 -17.86 -8.23 -1.05
CA GLU A 77 -18.06 -7.18 -0.05
C GLU A 77 -17.60 -5.82 -0.60
N ARG A 78 -16.43 -5.78 -1.24
CA ARG A 78 -15.89 -4.58 -1.88
C ARG A 78 -16.82 -4.02 -2.99
N VAL A 79 -17.46 -4.92 -3.76
CA VAL A 79 -18.49 -4.54 -4.74
C VAL A 79 -19.75 -3.97 -4.06
N LYS A 80 -20.19 -4.57 -2.95
CA LYS A 80 -21.34 -4.06 -2.16
C LYS A 80 -21.08 -2.69 -1.56
N GLU A 81 -19.83 -2.39 -1.18
CA GLU A 81 -19.39 -1.06 -0.75
C GLU A 81 -19.37 -0.02 -1.89
N GLY A 82 -19.68 -0.45 -3.13
CA GLY A 82 -19.78 0.42 -4.29
C GLY A 82 -18.46 0.65 -5.01
N ARG A 83 -17.44 -0.19 -4.77
CA ARG A 83 -16.17 -0.15 -5.51
C ARG A 83 -16.19 -1.11 -6.69
N ASN A 84 -15.54 -0.72 -7.77
CA ASN A 84 -15.25 -1.62 -8.87
C ASN A 84 -14.08 -2.53 -8.48
N THR A 85 -14.20 -3.82 -8.76
CA THR A 85 -13.12 -4.80 -8.55
C THR A 85 -12.43 -5.14 -9.87
N SER A 86 -11.16 -5.48 -9.76
CA SER A 86 -10.26 -5.80 -10.86
C SER A 86 -9.34 -6.96 -10.49
N PHE A 87 -8.52 -7.40 -11.45
CA PHE A 87 -7.47 -8.39 -11.17
C PHE A 87 -6.46 -7.88 -10.13
N ILE A 88 -6.26 -6.56 -10.02
CA ILE A 88 -5.35 -5.96 -9.05
C ILE A 88 -5.86 -6.20 -7.63
N ASP A 89 -7.18 -6.11 -7.41
CA ASP A 89 -7.79 -6.39 -6.11
C ASP A 89 -7.61 -7.87 -5.72
N LEU A 90 -7.81 -8.79 -6.67
CA LEU A 90 -7.55 -10.21 -6.45
C LEU A 90 -6.07 -10.46 -6.13
N TRP A 91 -5.17 -9.80 -6.85
CA TRP A 91 -3.73 -9.93 -6.63
C TRP A 91 -3.30 -9.41 -5.24
N GLY A 92 -3.90 -8.32 -4.75
CA GLY A 92 -3.69 -7.83 -3.39
C GLY A 92 -4.04 -8.87 -2.33
N LEU A 93 -5.17 -9.57 -2.47
CA LEU A 93 -5.58 -10.66 -1.56
C LEU A 93 -4.66 -11.88 -1.63
N VAL A 94 -4.12 -12.17 -2.83
CA VAL A 94 -3.12 -13.22 -3.01
C VAL A 94 -1.81 -12.84 -2.32
N ILE A 95 -1.34 -11.59 -2.45
CA ILE A 95 -0.16 -11.08 -1.74
C ILE A 95 -0.37 -11.17 -0.23
N GLU A 96 -1.52 -10.71 0.27
CA GLU A 96 -1.89 -10.82 1.69
C GLU A 96 -1.78 -12.26 2.18
N SER A 97 -2.37 -13.22 1.47
CA SER A 97 -2.32 -14.63 1.85
C SER A 97 -0.93 -15.25 1.71
N MET A 98 -0.08 -14.69 0.85
CA MET A 98 1.31 -15.10 0.73
C MET A 98 2.16 -14.56 1.89
N LEU A 99 1.93 -13.32 2.35
CA LEU A 99 2.77 -12.64 3.34
C LEU A 99 2.27 -12.83 4.78
N HIS A 100 0.96 -12.99 4.95
CA HIS A 100 0.30 -13.14 6.24
C HIS A 100 -0.48 -14.46 6.30
N ASP A 101 -0.67 -14.99 7.51
CA ASP A 101 -1.46 -16.21 7.73
C ASP A 101 -2.92 -15.91 8.07
N LYS A 102 -3.24 -14.63 8.29
CA LYS A 102 -4.58 -14.13 8.64
C LYS A 102 -4.89 -12.91 7.79
N LYS A 103 -6.17 -12.57 7.74
CA LYS A 103 -6.64 -11.31 7.16
C LYS A 103 -5.95 -10.14 7.85
N ASP A 104 -5.32 -9.30 7.05
CA ASP A 104 -4.68 -8.06 7.45
C ASP A 104 -5.69 -6.92 7.31
N GLU A 105 -6.07 -6.35 8.45
CA GLU A 105 -7.05 -5.26 8.51
C GLU A 105 -6.39 -3.87 8.50
N HIS A 106 -5.05 -3.81 8.48
CA HIS A 106 -4.32 -2.54 8.53
C HIS A 106 -4.56 -1.70 7.28
N ARG A 107 -4.46 -0.39 7.49
CA ARG A 107 -4.65 0.65 6.47
C ARG A 107 -3.43 1.54 6.39
N LEU A 108 -3.33 2.32 5.33
CA LEU A 108 -2.22 3.27 5.17
C LEU A 108 -2.26 4.36 6.26
N SER A 109 -3.45 4.82 6.65
CA SER A 109 -3.57 5.81 7.71
C SER A 109 -3.16 5.29 9.10
N ASP A 110 -3.23 3.98 9.35
CA ASP A 110 -2.82 3.38 10.62
C ASP A 110 -1.31 3.51 10.84
N GLN A 111 -0.52 3.52 9.76
CA GLN A 111 0.94 3.71 9.80
C GLN A 111 1.37 5.07 10.35
N ARG A 112 0.45 6.02 10.54
CA ARG A 112 0.75 7.29 11.23
C ARG A 112 1.31 7.04 12.63
N GLN A 113 0.86 5.99 13.31
CA GLN A 113 1.36 5.62 14.64
C GLN A 113 2.87 5.35 14.63
N ALA A 114 3.42 4.88 13.52
CA ALA A 114 4.83 4.58 13.36
C ALA A 114 5.67 5.82 13.06
N VAL A 115 5.08 6.99 12.82
CA VAL A 115 5.83 8.20 12.43
C VAL A 115 5.46 9.45 13.22
N GLU A 116 4.41 9.39 14.04
CA GLU A 116 3.89 10.54 14.79
C GLU A 116 4.92 11.20 15.72
N ASN A 117 5.86 10.43 16.26
CA ASN A 117 6.91 10.91 17.16
C ASN A 117 8.26 11.09 16.45
N GLY A 118 8.30 10.90 15.12
CA GLY A 118 9.54 10.89 14.34
C GLY A 118 10.45 9.71 14.66
N GLN A 119 9.90 8.64 15.23
CA GLN A 119 10.65 7.46 15.67
C GLN A 119 11.01 6.51 14.52
N ASN A 120 10.31 6.58 13.39
CA ASN A 120 10.70 5.91 12.15
C ASN A 120 10.74 6.92 11.00
N PRO A 121 11.51 6.64 9.93
CA PRO A 121 11.47 7.44 8.70
C PRO A 121 10.04 7.50 8.12
N LEU A 122 9.69 8.56 7.39
CA LEU A 122 8.38 8.63 6.74
C LEU A 122 8.31 7.65 5.55
N PRO A 123 7.34 6.72 5.49
CA PRO A 123 7.19 5.82 4.36
C PRO A 123 6.51 6.55 3.20
N ILE A 124 7.13 6.46 2.03
CA ILE A 124 6.60 7.00 0.78
C ILE A 124 6.44 5.83 -0.20
N TYR A 125 5.19 5.45 -0.46
CA TYR A 125 4.87 4.46 -1.47
C TYR A 125 4.57 5.15 -2.79
N VAL A 126 5.05 4.61 -3.89
CA VAL A 126 4.90 5.22 -5.21
C VAL A 126 4.15 4.27 -6.13
N ALA A 127 3.26 4.82 -6.97
CA ALA A 127 2.62 4.11 -8.07
C ALA A 127 2.60 4.96 -9.35
N ILE A 128 2.32 4.31 -10.48
CA ILE A 128 2.11 4.99 -11.76
C ILE A 128 0.62 4.95 -12.09
N ASN A 129 0.05 6.12 -12.37
CA ASN A 129 -1.25 6.25 -13.01
C ASN A 129 -1.06 6.25 -14.53
N LEU A 130 -1.72 5.33 -15.21
CA LEU A 130 -1.78 5.29 -16.66
C LEU A 130 -3.16 5.74 -17.13
N LYS A 131 -3.21 6.42 -18.28
CA LYS A 131 -4.47 6.66 -18.98
C LYS A 131 -4.74 5.49 -19.90
N SER A 132 -5.95 4.95 -19.85
CA SER A 132 -6.43 3.82 -20.67
C SER A 132 -6.20 3.97 -22.18
N ASN A 133 -6.09 5.20 -22.69
CA ASN A 133 -5.94 5.49 -24.11
C ASN A 133 -4.48 5.79 -24.55
N TYR A 134 -3.50 5.71 -23.64
CA TYR A 134 -2.10 6.01 -23.95
C TYR A 134 -1.19 4.85 -23.56
N SER A 135 -0.16 4.60 -24.37
CA SER A 135 0.87 3.65 -23.97
C SER A 135 1.58 4.15 -22.71
N ALA A 136 2.01 3.23 -21.85
CA ALA A 136 2.78 3.58 -20.66
C ALA A 136 4.05 4.38 -21.00
N GLN A 137 4.61 4.26 -22.20
CA GLN A 137 5.75 5.08 -22.63
C GLN A 137 5.38 6.54 -22.98
N ALA A 138 4.15 6.78 -23.42
CA ALA A 138 3.70 8.10 -23.86
C ALA A 138 3.13 8.95 -22.71
N PHE A 139 2.59 8.31 -21.66
CA PHE A 139 1.97 9.02 -20.54
C PHE A 139 2.18 8.29 -19.21
N ARG A 140 2.82 8.97 -18.25
CA ARG A 140 3.00 8.48 -16.88
C ARG A 140 2.76 9.64 -15.93
N GLU A 141 1.92 9.40 -14.92
CA GLU A 141 1.80 10.30 -13.78
C GLU A 141 2.17 9.52 -12.53
N TRP A 142 3.05 10.12 -11.74
CA TRP A 142 3.47 9.54 -10.48
C TRP A 142 2.47 9.90 -9.39
N LEU A 143 2.00 8.87 -8.71
CA LEU A 143 1.22 8.96 -7.48
C LEU A 143 2.16 8.69 -6.31
N GLU A 144 2.10 9.57 -5.32
CA GLU A 144 2.76 9.41 -4.04
C GLU A 144 1.72 9.06 -2.98
N PHE A 145 2.03 8.10 -2.12
CA PHE A 145 1.19 7.67 -1.02
C PHE A 145 2.00 7.73 0.26
N THR A 146 1.50 8.46 1.24
CA THR A 146 2.04 8.53 2.59
C THR A 146 0.92 8.20 3.58
N PRO A 147 1.24 7.90 4.86
CA PRO A 147 0.20 7.71 5.87
C PRO A 147 -0.75 8.91 6.00
N TYR A 148 -0.32 10.10 5.60
CA TYR A 148 -1.09 11.33 5.69
C TYR A 148 -1.93 11.59 4.43
N GLU A 149 -1.31 11.52 3.26
CA GLU A 149 -1.91 11.93 2.00
C GLU A 149 -1.53 11.07 0.80
N VAL A 150 -2.40 11.10 -0.21
CA VAL A 150 -2.15 10.55 -1.54
C VAL A 150 -2.17 11.69 -2.55
N SER A 151 -1.10 11.81 -3.31
CA SER A 151 -0.75 13.04 -4.03
C SER A 151 -0.37 12.75 -5.48
N LEU A 152 -0.92 13.54 -6.40
CA LEU A 152 -0.52 13.57 -7.80
C LEU A 152 0.51 14.69 -7.98
N MET A 153 1.80 14.33 -7.92
CA MET A 153 2.90 15.31 -7.93
C MET A 153 2.84 16.28 -9.10
N LYS A 154 2.43 15.80 -10.29
CA LYS A 154 2.35 16.62 -11.51
C LYS A 154 1.40 17.81 -11.39
N TYR A 155 0.37 17.69 -10.55
CA TYR A 155 -0.70 18.68 -10.42
C TYR A 155 -0.72 19.37 -9.08
N GLY A 156 0.15 18.97 -8.14
CA GLY A 156 0.17 19.52 -6.78
C GLY A 156 -1.15 19.33 -6.03
N ALA A 157 -1.91 18.28 -6.37
CA ALA A 157 -3.14 17.93 -5.66
C ALA A 157 -2.94 16.69 -4.81
N SER A 158 -3.42 16.81 -3.58
CA SER A 158 -3.33 15.78 -2.55
C SER A 158 -4.70 15.62 -1.90
N ILE A 159 -5.00 14.39 -1.49
CA ILE A 159 -6.14 14.08 -0.62
C ILE A 159 -5.64 13.32 0.60
N ARG A 160 -6.44 13.29 1.68
CA ARG A 160 -6.12 12.44 2.83
C ARG A 160 -6.09 10.97 2.43
N ALA A 161 -5.15 10.19 2.97
CA ALA A 161 -5.00 8.76 2.66
C ALA A 161 -6.31 7.97 2.83
N GLU A 162 -7.03 8.24 3.92
CA GLU A 162 -8.35 7.68 4.26
C GLU A 162 -9.48 8.00 3.26
N HIS A 163 -9.24 8.90 2.29
CA HIS A 163 -10.22 9.25 1.25
C HIS A 163 -9.89 8.66 -0.11
N PHE A 164 -8.74 7.98 -0.25
CA PHE A 164 -8.38 7.33 -1.49
C PHE A 164 -9.44 6.31 -1.92
N GLY A 165 -9.88 6.40 -3.18
CA GLY A 165 -11.00 5.63 -3.73
C GLY A 165 -12.39 6.19 -3.48
N SER A 166 -12.55 7.28 -2.71
CA SER A 166 -13.82 8.01 -2.60
C SER A 166 -14.13 8.85 -3.84
N GLU A 167 -15.39 9.27 -4.02
CA GLU A 167 -15.79 10.09 -5.18
C GLU A 167 -15.66 11.59 -4.85
N PHE A 168 -15.02 12.33 -5.75
CA PHE A 168 -14.80 13.77 -5.64
C PHE A 168 -15.40 14.50 -6.84
N PHE A 169 -15.90 15.71 -6.61
CA PHE A 169 -16.36 16.60 -7.66
C PHE A 169 -15.92 18.03 -7.33
N MET A 170 -15.18 18.65 -8.24
CA MET A 170 -14.64 20.02 -8.07
C MET A 170 -13.88 20.20 -6.75
N GLY A 171 -13.00 19.25 -6.44
CA GLY A 171 -12.20 19.25 -5.21
C GLY A 171 -12.96 18.97 -3.91
N ARG A 172 -14.26 18.65 -3.99
CA ARG A 172 -15.10 18.34 -2.83
C ARG A 172 -15.44 16.85 -2.78
N LEU A 173 -15.35 16.28 -1.58
CA LEU A 173 -15.75 14.90 -1.32
C LEU A 173 -17.28 14.79 -1.45
N VAL A 174 -17.76 14.07 -2.46
CA VAL A 174 -19.20 13.87 -2.73
C VAL A 174 -19.71 12.61 -2.07
N LYS A 175 -18.94 11.53 -2.15
CA LYS A 175 -19.29 10.24 -1.55
C LYS A 175 -18.07 9.64 -0.90
N ARG A 176 -18.13 9.56 0.43
CA ARG A 176 -17.08 8.94 1.25
C ARG A 176 -17.24 7.42 1.21
N LEU A 177 -16.20 6.73 0.76
CA LEU A 177 -16.05 5.29 0.95
C LEU A 177 -15.18 5.02 2.18
N PRO A 178 -15.30 3.83 2.80
CA PRO A 178 -14.34 3.40 3.81
C PRO A 178 -12.91 3.40 3.28
N GLU A 179 -11.92 3.54 4.15
CA GLU A 179 -10.52 3.42 3.72
C GLU A 179 -10.23 1.98 3.28
N THR A 180 -9.45 1.86 2.21
CA THR A 180 -9.06 0.57 1.65
C THR A 180 -7.95 -0.06 2.48
N ARG A 181 -8.04 -1.38 2.71
CA ARG A 181 -6.99 -2.17 3.40
C ARG A 181 -5.68 -2.11 2.63
N ILE A 182 -4.55 -2.16 3.33
CA ILE A 182 -3.22 -1.98 2.74
C ILE A 182 -2.90 -3.04 1.69
N CYS A 183 -3.43 -4.26 1.82
CA CYS A 183 -3.25 -5.33 0.83
C CYS A 183 -3.73 -4.96 -0.58
N TYR A 184 -4.84 -4.25 -0.69
CA TYR A 184 -5.34 -3.76 -1.98
C TYR A 184 -4.41 -2.68 -2.57
N MET A 185 -3.86 -1.82 -1.72
CA MET A 185 -2.88 -0.82 -2.14
C MET A 185 -1.55 -1.44 -2.55
N GLN A 186 -1.11 -2.52 -1.90
CA GLN A 186 0.06 -3.31 -2.33
C GLN A 186 -0.15 -3.90 -3.73
N GLY A 187 -1.38 -4.28 -4.09
CA GLY A 187 -1.75 -4.66 -5.45
C GLY A 187 -1.50 -3.51 -6.43
N ASP A 188 -2.02 -2.32 -6.11
CA ASP A 188 -1.87 -1.11 -6.93
C ASP A 188 -0.40 -0.68 -7.10
N TYR A 189 0.41 -0.77 -6.03
CA TYR A 189 1.84 -0.43 -6.06
C TYR A 189 2.68 -1.39 -6.93
N CYS A 190 2.19 -2.61 -7.16
CA CYS A 190 2.90 -3.63 -7.90
C CYS A 190 2.60 -3.65 -9.39
N ILE A 191 1.42 -3.22 -9.81
CA ILE A 191 0.96 -3.34 -11.20
C ILE A 191 0.72 -1.96 -11.80
N GLU A 192 -0.32 -1.27 -11.34
CA GLU A 192 -0.79 0.01 -11.86
C GLU A 192 -1.83 0.57 -10.87
N SER A 193 -1.86 1.88 -10.65
CA SER A 193 -2.92 2.50 -9.85
C SER A 193 -3.88 3.28 -10.75
N LYS A 194 -5.19 3.04 -10.60
CA LYS A 194 -6.23 3.82 -11.31
C LYS A 194 -6.68 4.99 -10.43
N ALA A 195 -6.14 6.17 -10.70
CA ALA A 195 -6.42 7.38 -9.95
C ALA A 195 -7.27 8.41 -10.71
N ASP A 196 -8.14 7.98 -11.63
CA ASP A 196 -8.99 8.90 -12.40
C ASP A 196 -9.86 9.80 -11.50
N HIS A 197 -10.30 9.29 -10.35
CA HIS A 197 -11.05 10.04 -9.32
C HIS A 197 -10.27 11.20 -8.68
N LEU A 198 -8.93 11.12 -8.61
CA LEU A 198 -8.10 12.23 -8.13
C LEU A 198 -8.06 13.39 -9.13
N LYS A 199 -8.34 13.14 -10.42
CA LYS A 199 -8.42 14.21 -11.42
C LYS A 199 -9.75 14.95 -11.37
N GLU A 200 -10.83 14.29 -10.97
CA GLU A 200 -12.12 14.96 -10.74
C GLU A 200 -12.06 15.91 -9.52
N SER A 201 -11.14 15.65 -8.58
CA SER A 201 -10.76 16.59 -7.52
C SER A 201 -10.04 17.85 -8.05
N LEU A 202 -9.36 17.76 -9.19
CA LEU A 202 -8.50 18.81 -9.74
C LEU A 202 -9.23 19.84 -10.63
N TYR A 203 -10.39 19.50 -11.19
CA TYR A 203 -11.13 20.43 -12.05
C TYR A 203 -11.93 21.44 -11.20
N LEU A 204 -11.29 22.57 -10.88
CA LEU A 204 -11.93 23.81 -10.45
C LEU A 204 -12.67 24.49 -11.61
#